data_AF-C3UMZ6-F1
#
_entry.id   AF-C3UMZ6-F1
#
_cell.length_a   1.000
_cell.length_b   1.000
_cell.length_c   1.000
_cell.angle_alpha   90.00
_cell.angle_beta   90.00
_cell.angle_gamma   90.00
#
_symmetry.space_group_name_H-M   'P 1'
#
loop_
_entity.id
_entity.type
_entity.pdbx_description
1 polymer ?
#
loop_
_entity_poly.entity_id
_entity_poly.type
_entity_poly.pdbx_seq_one_letter_code
_entity_poly.pdbx_strand_id
1 'polypeptide(L)'
;MRAFPVPQDVVDLLVTAILISSTDITQSPARTPIVTPGRSPAAVLADADRLGQQLWDENYASVSFANRCNLPAPHYEWRPVAELMGDRVDIEQILQIERSRLYMEEVSCHHAGWDDSEANRQLSRLEQSIEARLYFHPREASPREPGVVEYVGLSRAVDEWTREIGFRSSLTVAAAAKALDVGDR
;
A
#
# COMPACT_ATOMS: atom_id res chain seq x y z
N MET A 1 -21.68 11.80 -0.45
CA MET A 1 -20.30 12.17 -0.08
C MET A 1 -19.49 12.19 -1.37
N ARG A 2 -18.57 13.15 -1.58
CA ARG A 2 -17.70 13.15 -2.78
C ARG A 2 -16.52 12.22 -2.51
N ALA A 3 -16.20 11.35 -3.46
CA ALA A 3 -14.97 10.56 -3.42
C ALA A 3 -13.79 11.44 -3.82
N PHE A 4 -12.62 11.22 -3.23
CA PHE A 4 -11.38 11.92 -3.58
C PHE A 4 -10.33 10.91 -4.03
N PRO A 5 -9.44 11.28 -4.97
CA PRO A 5 -8.35 10.42 -5.35
C PRO A 5 -7.41 10.16 -4.17
N VAL A 6 -6.82 8.97 -4.16
CA VAL A 6 -5.81 8.56 -3.20
C VAL A 6 -4.59 9.49 -3.31
N PRO A 7 -3.98 9.92 -2.18
CA PRO A 7 -2.79 10.77 -2.21
C PRO A 7 -1.61 10.13 -2.95
N GLN A 8 -0.80 10.94 -3.64
CA GLN A 8 0.39 10.44 -4.36
C GLN A 8 1.35 9.69 -3.44
N ASP A 9 1.52 10.13 -2.20
CA ASP A 9 2.39 9.46 -1.21
C ASP A 9 1.97 8.00 -0.96
N VAL A 10 0.66 7.73 -0.95
CA VAL A 10 0.14 6.35 -0.83
C VAL A 10 0.46 5.54 -2.08
N VAL A 11 0.31 6.12 -3.27
CA VAL A 11 0.68 5.45 -4.53
C VAL A 11 2.18 5.15 -4.58
N ASP A 12 3.02 6.12 -4.20
CA ASP A 12 4.47 5.97 -4.11
C ASP A 12 4.88 4.84 -3.14
N LEU A 13 4.19 4.76 -2.00
CA LEU A 13 4.40 3.70 -1.02
C LEU A 13 4.10 2.33 -1.60
N LEU A 14 2.96 2.17 -2.28
CA LEU A 14 2.55 0.92 -2.90
C LEU A 14 3.46 0.53 -4.06
N VAL A 15 3.83 1.47 -4.92
CA VAL A 15 4.80 1.24 -6.01
C VAL A 15 6.13 0.75 -5.43
N THR A 16 6.65 1.42 -4.40
CA THR A 16 7.89 1.01 -3.73
C THR A 16 7.75 -0.41 -3.14
N ALA A 17 6.65 -0.69 -2.46
CA ALA A 17 6.38 -2.00 -1.85
C ALA A 17 6.27 -3.14 -2.89
N ILE A 18 5.66 -2.87 -4.05
CA ILE A 18 5.55 -3.82 -5.15
C ILE A 18 6.93 -4.11 -5.75
N LEU A 19 7.73 -3.07 -5.99
CA LEU A 19 9.08 -3.19 -6.54
C LEU A 19 9.96 -4.07 -5.65
N ILE A 20 10.01 -3.80 -4.34
CA ILE A 20 10.83 -4.59 -3.42
C ILE A 20 10.25 -6.00 -3.19
N SER A 21 8.92 -6.16 -3.17
CA SER A 21 8.31 -7.49 -3.00
C SER A 21 8.61 -8.41 -4.17
N SER A 22 8.80 -7.86 -5.38
CA SER A 22 9.20 -8.63 -6.56
C SER A 22 10.61 -9.22 -6.47
N THR A 23 11.44 -8.74 -5.55
CA THR A 23 12.83 -9.21 -5.36
C THR A 23 12.98 -10.33 -4.35
N ASP A 24 11.94 -10.63 -3.57
CA ASP A 24 12.01 -11.62 -2.51
C ASP A 24 11.84 -13.04 -3.10
N ILE A 25 12.87 -13.87 -2.93
CA ILE A 25 13.09 -15.18 -3.59
C ILE A 25 12.03 -16.23 -3.17
N THR A 26 11.14 -15.88 -2.24
CA THR A 26 10.00 -16.71 -1.82
C THR A 26 8.82 -16.67 -2.80
N GLN A 27 8.84 -15.79 -3.81
CA GLN A 27 7.84 -15.80 -4.88
C GLN A 27 8.06 -16.95 -5.87
N SER A 28 6.93 -17.55 -6.30
CA SER A 28 6.87 -18.68 -7.23
C SER A 28 7.76 -18.48 -8.48
N PRO A 29 8.55 -19.49 -8.91
CA PRO A 29 9.56 -19.40 -9.98
C PRO A 29 9.01 -19.10 -11.39
N ALA A 30 7.70 -18.94 -11.55
CA ALA A 30 7.06 -18.62 -12.83
C ALA A 30 7.01 -17.11 -13.16
N ARG A 31 7.57 -16.23 -12.31
CA ARG A 31 7.37 -14.78 -12.43
C ARG A 31 8.70 -14.04 -12.58
N THR A 32 8.74 -13.08 -13.50
CA THR A 32 9.91 -12.21 -13.70
C THR A 32 9.84 -11.06 -12.68
N PRO A 33 10.83 -10.89 -11.80
CA PRO A 33 10.93 -9.73 -10.89
C PRO A 33 10.90 -8.41 -11.68
N ILE A 34 10.27 -7.37 -11.13
CA ILE A 34 10.35 -6.02 -11.71
C ILE A 34 11.78 -5.49 -11.56
N VAL A 35 12.40 -5.75 -10.42
CA VAL A 35 13.82 -5.47 -10.20
C VAL A 35 14.60 -6.77 -10.34
N THR A 36 15.24 -6.96 -11.49
CA THR A 36 16.15 -8.09 -11.75
C THR A 36 17.61 -7.60 -11.67
N PRO A 37 18.54 -8.41 -11.11
CA PRO A 37 19.97 -8.08 -11.14
C PRO A 37 20.43 -7.80 -12.58
N GLY A 38 21.08 -6.65 -12.79
CA GLY A 38 21.59 -6.23 -14.11
C GLY A 38 20.68 -5.30 -14.92
N ARG A 39 19.48 -4.95 -14.43
CA ARG A 39 18.67 -3.88 -15.04
C ARG A 39 19.27 -2.49 -14.79
N SER A 40 19.14 -1.60 -15.77
CA SER A 40 19.55 -0.21 -15.60
C SER A 40 18.60 0.53 -14.63
N PRO A 41 19.11 1.48 -13.83
CA PRO A 41 18.26 2.30 -12.95
C PRO A 41 17.13 3.01 -13.70
N ALA A 42 17.39 3.48 -14.92
CA ALA A 42 16.39 4.13 -15.77
C ALA A 42 15.23 3.19 -16.15
N ALA A 43 15.50 1.90 -16.36
CA ALA A 43 14.44 0.92 -16.65
C ALA A 43 13.58 0.65 -15.41
N VAL A 44 14.18 0.63 -14.22
CA VAL A 44 13.41 0.47 -12.96
C VAL A 44 12.52 1.68 -12.72
N LEU A 45 13.03 2.90 -12.93
CA LEU A 45 12.24 4.13 -12.83
C LEU A 45 11.06 4.13 -13.80
N ALA A 46 11.30 3.82 -15.08
CA ALA A 46 10.22 3.77 -16.08
C ALA A 46 9.14 2.72 -15.76
N ASP A 47 9.52 1.59 -15.16
CA ASP A 47 8.56 0.58 -14.70
C ASP A 47 7.76 1.05 -13.49
N ALA A 48 8.40 1.75 -12.56
CA ALA A 48 7.76 2.35 -11.40
C ALA A 48 6.76 3.43 -11.79
N ASP A 49 7.15 4.35 -12.68
CA ASP A 49 6.29 5.41 -13.20
C ASP A 49 5.07 4.82 -13.92
N ARG A 50 5.28 3.79 -14.75
CA ARG A 50 4.20 3.09 -15.43
C ARG A 50 3.25 2.41 -14.44
N LEU A 51 3.78 1.73 -13.43
CA LEU A 51 2.97 1.06 -12.41
C LEU A 51 2.14 2.07 -11.62
N GLY A 52 2.75 3.16 -11.18
CA GLY A 52 2.04 4.19 -10.44
C GLY A 52 1.02 4.95 -11.29
N GLN A 53 1.31 5.19 -12.57
CA GLN A 53 0.31 5.73 -13.50
C GLN A 53 -0.89 4.78 -13.66
N GLN A 54 -0.67 3.47 -13.78
CA GLN A 54 -1.76 2.49 -13.85
C GLN A 54 -2.63 2.51 -12.59
N LEU A 55 -2.00 2.55 -11.41
CA LEU A 55 -2.72 2.70 -10.14
C LEU A 55 -3.53 3.99 -10.13
N TRP A 56 -2.92 5.11 -10.53
CA TRP A 56 -3.60 6.41 -10.50
C TRP A 56 -4.76 6.50 -11.49
N ASP A 57 -4.60 5.94 -12.70
CA ASP A 57 -5.63 5.94 -13.74
C ASP A 57 -6.90 5.22 -13.27
N GLU A 58 -6.78 4.02 -12.68
CA GLU A 58 -7.94 3.28 -12.16
C GLU A 58 -8.58 4.00 -10.96
N ASN A 59 -7.77 4.59 -10.08
CA ASN A 59 -8.28 5.38 -8.97
C ASN A 59 -9.09 6.60 -9.44
N TYR A 60 -8.56 7.36 -10.41
CA TYR A 60 -9.25 8.50 -10.99
C TYR A 60 -10.48 8.09 -11.80
N ALA A 61 -10.46 6.93 -12.47
CA ALA A 61 -11.62 6.36 -13.14
C ALA A 61 -12.75 6.05 -12.13
N SER A 62 -12.41 5.42 -11.01
CA SER A 62 -13.36 5.15 -9.92
C SER A 62 -13.92 6.43 -9.29
N VAL A 63 -13.06 7.41 -8.98
CA VAL A 63 -13.49 8.70 -8.43
C VAL A 63 -14.39 9.45 -9.41
N SER A 64 -14.04 9.46 -10.71
CA SER A 64 -14.86 10.02 -11.78
C SER A 64 -16.23 9.35 -11.85
N PHE A 65 -16.26 8.01 -11.79
CA PHE A 65 -17.49 7.24 -11.79
C PHE A 65 -18.37 7.56 -10.57
N ALA A 66 -17.80 7.52 -9.37
CA ALA A 66 -18.50 7.80 -8.12
C ALA A 66 -19.07 9.23 -8.07
N ASN A 67 -18.31 10.21 -8.57
CA ASN A 67 -18.71 11.61 -8.59
C ASN A 67 -19.54 12.01 -9.82
N ARG A 68 -19.74 11.11 -10.79
CA ARG A 68 -20.41 11.36 -12.08
C ARG A 68 -19.80 12.55 -12.83
N CYS A 69 -18.48 12.64 -12.83
CA CYS A 69 -17.73 13.66 -13.55
C CYS A 69 -16.64 12.99 -14.40
N ASN A 70 -15.92 13.79 -15.20
CA ASN A 70 -14.72 13.33 -15.89
C ASN A 70 -13.53 14.06 -15.30
N LEU A 71 -12.79 13.38 -14.43
CA LEU A 71 -11.57 13.87 -13.82
C LEU A 71 -10.40 13.03 -14.39
N PRO A 72 -9.64 13.53 -15.37
CA PRO A 72 -8.50 12.80 -15.88
C PRO A 72 -7.41 12.69 -14.81
N ALA A 73 -6.75 11.54 -14.75
CA ALA A 73 -5.58 11.36 -13.89
C ALA A 73 -4.46 12.32 -14.31
N PRO A 74 -3.77 12.97 -13.37
CA PRO A 74 -2.56 13.72 -13.66
C PRO A 74 -1.43 12.78 -14.09
N HIS A 75 -0.36 13.37 -14.63
CA HIS A 75 0.87 12.62 -14.87
C HIS A 75 1.48 12.19 -13.54
N TYR A 76 1.78 10.89 -13.42
CA TYR A 76 2.48 10.31 -12.28
C TYR A 76 4.00 10.32 -12.48
N GLU A 77 4.70 10.82 -11.46
CA GLU A 77 6.15 10.66 -11.32
C GLU A 77 6.43 9.97 -9.98
N TRP A 78 7.02 8.79 -10.05
CA TRP A 78 7.32 8.00 -8.87
C TRP A 78 8.39 8.69 -8.02
N ARG A 79 8.11 8.77 -6.72
CA ARG A 79 9.10 9.15 -5.73
C ARG A 79 9.34 7.94 -4.81
N PRO A 80 10.56 7.40 -4.74
CA PRO A 80 10.85 6.26 -3.86
C PRO A 80 10.58 6.58 -2.38
N VAL A 81 10.14 5.58 -1.62
CA VAL A 81 10.06 5.65 -0.15
C VAL A 81 11.32 5.02 0.44
N ALA A 82 12.30 5.86 0.79
CA ALA A 82 13.66 5.44 1.14
C ALA A 82 13.71 4.49 2.34
N GLU A 83 12.78 4.62 3.28
CA GLU A 83 12.66 3.79 4.47
C GLU A 83 12.34 2.32 4.17
N LEU A 84 11.79 2.04 2.97
CA LEU A 84 11.55 0.67 2.48
C LEU A 84 12.69 0.12 1.63
N MET A 85 13.67 0.94 1.28
CA MET A 85 14.82 0.57 0.44
C MET A 85 15.99 0.01 1.27
N GLY A 86 15.83 -0.10 2.60
CA GLY A 86 16.81 -0.72 3.49
C GLY A 86 16.77 -2.24 3.48
N ASP A 87 17.70 -2.86 4.22
CA ASP A 87 17.92 -4.32 4.18
C ASP A 87 16.73 -5.16 4.69
N ARG A 88 15.83 -4.58 5.49
CA ARG A 88 14.66 -5.26 6.05
C ARG A 88 13.49 -4.31 6.21
N VAL A 89 12.30 -4.77 5.80
CA VAL A 89 11.02 -4.14 6.11
C VAL A 89 10.47 -4.78 7.38
N ASP A 90 10.16 -3.96 8.39
CA ASP A 90 9.60 -4.45 9.66
C ASP A 90 8.08 -4.66 9.61
N ILE A 91 7.51 -5.26 10.65
CA ILE A 91 6.07 -5.58 10.71
C ILE A 91 5.22 -4.30 10.68
N GLU A 92 5.65 -3.21 11.31
CA GLU A 92 4.88 -1.96 11.32
C GLU A 92 4.79 -1.36 9.92
N GLN A 93 5.90 -1.40 9.18
CA GLN A 93 5.95 -1.02 7.78
C GLN A 93 5.05 -1.90 6.92
N ILE A 94 5.08 -3.22 7.12
CA ILE A 94 4.20 -4.16 6.37
C ILE A 94 2.72 -3.87 6.66
N LEU A 95 2.35 -3.62 7.92
CA LEU A 95 0.97 -3.26 8.29
C LEU A 95 0.54 -1.92 7.68
N GLN A 96 1.45 -0.93 7.61
CA GLN A 96 1.16 0.34 6.96
C GLN A 96 0.97 0.17 5.45
N ILE A 97 1.79 -0.66 4.79
CA ILE A 97 1.62 -1.00 3.37
C ILE A 97 0.27 -1.69 3.15
N GLU A 98 -0.12 -2.64 4.01
CA GLU A 98 -1.40 -3.34 3.91
C GLU A 98 -2.59 -2.39 4.06
N ARG A 99 -2.55 -1.49 5.04
CA ARG A 99 -3.60 -0.48 5.24
C ARG A 99 -3.73 0.43 4.01
N SER A 100 -2.61 0.89 3.47
CA SER A 100 -2.58 1.69 2.25
C SER A 100 -3.07 0.92 1.02
N ARG A 101 -2.80 -0.39 0.92
CA ARG A 101 -3.31 -1.26 -0.15
C ARG A 101 -4.84 -1.35 -0.08
N LEU A 102 -5.38 -1.68 1.09
CA LEU A 102 -6.82 -1.78 1.31
C LEU A 102 -7.54 -0.46 0.99
N TYR A 103 -6.98 0.67 1.44
CA TYR A 103 -7.50 1.99 1.11
C TYR A 103 -7.49 2.26 -0.41
N MET A 104 -6.39 1.92 -1.09
CA MET A 104 -6.31 2.05 -2.54
C MET A 104 -7.37 1.20 -3.26
N GLU A 105 -7.57 -0.04 -2.84
CA GLU A 105 -8.59 -0.93 -3.42
C GLU A 105 -10.00 -0.43 -3.17
N GLU A 106 -10.31 0.00 -1.93
CA GLU A 106 -11.62 0.52 -1.55
C GLU A 106 -12.03 1.72 -2.42
N VAL A 107 -11.12 2.66 -2.64
CA VAL A 107 -11.40 3.87 -3.44
C VAL A 107 -11.40 3.55 -4.94
N SER A 108 -10.74 2.48 -5.38
CA SER A 108 -10.55 2.18 -6.81
C SER A 108 -11.52 1.12 -7.37
N CYS A 109 -12.35 0.47 -6.54
CA CYS A 109 -13.22 -0.64 -6.96
C CYS A 109 -14.61 -0.27 -7.51
N HIS A 110 -14.89 1.01 -7.76
CA HIS A 110 -16.25 1.46 -8.08
C HIS A 110 -16.66 1.35 -9.55
N HIS A 111 -15.71 1.24 -10.49
CA HIS A 111 -16.01 1.09 -11.92
C HIS A 111 -15.86 -0.36 -12.40
N ALA A 112 -16.60 -0.74 -13.44
CA ALA A 112 -16.70 -2.12 -13.93
C ALA A 112 -15.39 -2.71 -14.50
N GLY A 113 -14.36 -1.90 -14.73
CA GLY A 113 -13.07 -2.35 -15.26
C GLY A 113 -12.05 -2.75 -14.19
N TRP A 114 -12.35 -2.46 -12.91
CA TRP A 114 -11.41 -2.62 -11.81
C TRP A 114 -10.92 -4.06 -11.66
N ASP A 115 -11.85 -5.02 -11.61
CA ASP A 115 -11.56 -6.42 -11.29
C ASP A 115 -10.51 -7.03 -12.25
N ASP A 116 -10.58 -6.68 -13.54
CA ASP A 116 -9.69 -7.19 -14.59
C ASP A 116 -8.44 -6.31 -14.83
N SER A 117 -8.34 -5.16 -14.15
CA SER A 117 -7.25 -4.20 -14.35
C SER A 117 -5.88 -4.76 -14.01
N GLU A 118 -4.82 -4.24 -14.66
CA GLU A 118 -3.44 -4.55 -14.23
C GLU A 118 -3.16 -4.01 -12.84
N ALA A 119 -3.72 -2.85 -12.48
CA ALA A 119 -3.58 -2.24 -11.16
C ALA A 119 -4.05 -3.20 -10.05
N ASN A 120 -5.28 -3.72 -10.15
CA ASN A 120 -5.82 -4.68 -9.21
C ASN A 120 -4.95 -5.95 -9.16
N ARG A 121 -4.51 -6.48 -10.31
CA ARG A 121 -3.61 -7.64 -10.36
C ARG A 121 -2.27 -7.40 -9.66
N GLN A 122 -1.73 -6.18 -9.67
CA GLN A 122 -0.51 -5.84 -8.95
C GLN A 122 -0.75 -5.70 -7.45
N LEU A 123 -1.88 -5.13 -7.03
CA LEU A 123 -2.26 -5.06 -5.61
C LEU A 123 -2.53 -6.46 -5.03
N SER A 124 -3.20 -7.36 -5.75
CA SER A 124 -3.36 -8.75 -5.30
C SER A 124 -2.03 -9.52 -5.20
N ARG A 125 -1.03 -9.18 -6.02
CA ARG A 125 0.32 -9.75 -5.88
C ARG A 125 1.04 -9.20 -4.64
N LEU A 126 0.83 -7.93 -4.34
CA LEU A 126 1.34 -7.32 -3.12
C LEU A 126 0.69 -7.96 -1.88
N GLU A 127 -0.64 -8.18 -1.90
CA GLU A 127 -1.37 -8.91 -0.86
C GLU A 127 -0.75 -10.27 -0.57
N GLN A 128 -0.56 -11.12 -1.59
CA GLN A 128 0.09 -12.43 -1.43
C GLN A 128 1.48 -12.32 -0.77
N SER A 129 2.21 -11.25 -1.08
CA SER A 129 3.55 -10.99 -0.51
C SER A 129 3.49 -10.51 0.93
N ILE A 130 2.44 -9.78 1.30
CA ILE A 130 2.15 -9.35 2.67
C ILE A 130 1.72 -10.54 3.51
N GLU A 131 0.78 -11.36 3.02
CA GLU A 131 0.31 -12.56 3.69
C GLU A 131 1.44 -13.54 4.00
N ALA A 132 2.37 -13.74 3.05
CA ALA A 132 3.53 -14.58 3.27
C ALA A 132 4.44 -14.06 4.41
N ARG A 133 4.62 -12.73 4.50
CA ARG A 133 5.44 -12.10 5.56
C ARG A 133 4.74 -12.03 6.90
N LEU A 134 3.42 -11.94 6.90
CA LEU A 134 2.57 -11.92 8.10
C LEU A 134 2.01 -13.31 8.43
N TYR A 135 2.55 -14.39 7.89
CA TYR A 135 2.00 -15.75 8.02
C TYR A 135 1.73 -16.17 9.48
N PHE A 136 2.66 -15.83 10.39
CA PHE A 136 2.53 -16.10 11.84
C PHE A 136 2.04 -14.89 12.64
N HIS A 137 1.74 -13.77 11.98
CA HIS A 137 1.25 -12.58 12.66
C HIS A 137 -0.21 -12.79 13.10
N PRO A 138 -0.55 -12.50 14.37
CA PRO A 138 -1.89 -12.73 14.87
C PRO A 138 -2.95 -11.88 14.14
N ARG A 139 -4.17 -12.40 14.11
CA ARG A 139 -5.35 -11.71 13.58
C ARG A 139 -6.37 -11.48 14.70
N GLU A 140 -7.10 -10.38 14.64
CA GLU A 140 -8.14 -10.00 15.58
C GLU A 140 -9.38 -9.46 14.85
N ALA A 141 -10.52 -9.43 15.54
CA ALA A 141 -11.71 -8.78 14.99
C ALA A 141 -11.44 -7.28 14.83
N SER A 142 -11.80 -6.72 13.68
CA SER A 142 -11.63 -5.29 13.42
C SER A 142 -12.44 -4.47 14.43
N PRO A 143 -11.84 -3.48 15.10
CA PRO A 143 -12.56 -2.59 15.99
C PRO A 143 -13.46 -1.60 15.24
N ARG A 144 -13.25 -1.43 13.92
CA ARG A 144 -13.97 -0.46 13.08
C ARG A 144 -15.07 -1.12 12.24
N GLU A 145 -14.88 -2.38 11.86
CA GLU A 145 -15.76 -3.06 10.90
C GLU A 145 -16.30 -4.39 11.48
N PRO A 146 -17.58 -4.43 11.87
CA PRO A 146 -18.21 -5.63 12.42
C PRO A 146 -18.14 -6.81 11.44
N GLY A 147 -17.60 -7.94 11.91
CA GLY A 147 -17.49 -9.18 11.12
C GLY A 147 -16.22 -9.31 10.28
N VAL A 148 -15.38 -8.27 10.25
CA VAL A 148 -14.07 -8.30 9.58
C VAL A 148 -12.99 -8.76 10.55
N VAL A 149 -12.08 -9.62 10.08
CA VAL A 149 -10.89 -10.06 10.81
C VAL A 149 -9.66 -9.49 10.13
N GLU A 150 -8.85 -8.73 10.86
CA GLU A 150 -7.65 -8.06 10.36
C GLU A 150 -6.40 -8.46 11.14
N TYR A 151 -5.22 -8.13 10.62
CA TYR A 151 -3.97 -8.32 11.35
C TYR A 151 -3.93 -7.43 12.60
N VAL A 152 -3.45 -7.96 13.72
CA VAL A 152 -3.31 -7.19 14.97
C VAL A 152 -2.47 -5.94 14.71
N GLY A 153 -3.02 -4.78 15.05
CA GLY A 153 -2.38 -3.47 14.85
C GLY A 153 -2.67 -2.79 13.50
N LEU A 154 -3.35 -3.46 12.55
CA LEU A 154 -3.69 -2.88 11.25
C LEU A 154 -4.59 -1.64 11.39
N SER A 155 -5.52 -1.62 12.35
CA SER A 155 -6.37 -0.46 12.66
C SER A 155 -5.63 0.76 13.24
N ARG A 156 -4.34 0.64 13.55
CA ARG A 156 -3.48 1.76 14.00
C ARG A 156 -2.71 2.40 12.85
N ALA A 157 -2.57 1.72 11.72
CA ALA A 157 -2.04 2.30 10.49
C ALA A 157 -3.05 3.31 9.92
N VAL A 158 -2.53 4.25 9.12
CA VAL A 158 -3.35 5.32 8.53
C VAL A 158 -3.67 5.01 7.07
N ASP A 159 -4.89 5.35 6.63
CA ASP A 159 -5.31 5.16 5.24
C ASP A 159 -4.54 6.11 4.30
N GLU A 160 -4.57 7.41 4.61
CA GLU A 160 -3.88 8.48 3.89
C GLU A 160 -2.45 8.67 4.41
N TRP A 161 -1.60 7.66 4.21
CA TRP A 161 -0.18 7.76 4.56
C TRP A 161 0.52 8.90 3.82
N THR A 162 1.38 9.63 4.53
CA THR A 162 2.28 10.64 3.96
C THR A 162 3.70 10.44 4.46
N ARG A 163 4.67 10.98 3.72
CA ARG A 163 6.08 11.00 4.13
C ARG A 163 6.31 11.74 5.45
N GLU A 164 5.49 12.74 5.74
CA GLU A 164 5.55 13.49 7.01
C GLU A 164 5.10 12.65 8.20
N ILE A 165 4.08 11.81 8.00
CA ILE A 165 3.59 10.83 8.98
C ILE A 165 4.64 9.72 9.17
N GLY A 166 5.27 9.28 8.08
CA GLY A 166 6.22 8.17 8.08
C GLY A 166 5.61 6.87 8.63
N PHE A 167 6.44 5.90 8.98
CA PHE A 167 5.97 4.59 9.47
C PHE A 167 5.73 4.54 10.99
N ARG A 168 6.20 5.56 11.73
CA ARG A 168 6.28 5.54 13.20
C ARG A 168 5.19 6.36 13.90
N SER A 169 4.52 7.29 13.23
CA SER A 169 3.80 8.35 13.94
C SER A 169 2.56 7.93 14.75
N SER A 170 1.90 6.81 14.44
CA SER A 170 0.69 6.38 15.19
C SER A 170 0.90 5.20 16.15
N LEU A 171 1.94 4.37 15.95
CA LEU A 171 2.24 3.24 16.83
C LEU A 171 3.12 3.62 18.02
N THR A 172 4.11 4.51 17.84
CA THR A 172 4.97 4.96 18.95
C THR A 172 4.25 5.92 19.89
N VAL A 173 3.32 6.74 19.39
CA VAL A 173 2.52 7.66 20.24
C VAL A 173 1.50 6.90 21.08
N ALA A 174 0.82 5.89 20.54
CA ALA A 174 -0.09 5.04 21.29
C ALA A 174 0.65 4.10 22.27
N ALA A 175 1.81 3.56 21.89
CA ALA A 175 2.67 2.79 22.79
C ALA A 175 3.27 3.65 23.91
N ALA A 176 3.69 4.89 23.62
CA ALA A 176 4.15 5.85 24.62
C ALA A 176 3.00 6.29 25.56
N ALA A 177 1.81 6.56 25.04
CA ALA A 177 0.63 6.88 25.87
C ALA A 177 0.26 5.70 26.79
N LYS A 178 0.35 4.46 26.31
CA LYS A 178 0.09 3.26 27.12
C LYS A 178 1.20 2.98 28.14
N ALA A 179 2.45 3.32 27.83
CA ALA A 179 3.57 3.21 28.78
C ALA A 179 3.50 4.26 29.89
N LEU A 180 2.99 5.47 29.59
CA LEU A 180 2.75 6.53 30.57
C LEU A 180 1.56 6.21 31.49
N ASP A 181 0.52 5.53 30.99
CA ASP A 181 -0.65 5.11 31.79
C ASP A 181 -0.38 3.94 32.76
N VAL A 182 0.72 3.20 32.55
CA VAL A 182 1.19 2.12 33.46
C VAL A 182 2.16 2.64 34.53
N GLY A 183 2.67 3.87 34.39
CA GLY A 183 3.58 4.50 35.34
C GLY A 183 2.92 5.16 36.56
N ASP A 184 1.60 5.31 36.56
CA ASP A 184 0.82 6.04 37.58
C ASP A 184 -0.09 5.12 38.44
N ARG A 185 0.26 3.83 38.59
CA ARG A 185 -0.43 2.91 39.53
C ARG A 185 0.52 2.23 40.50
#